data_AF-A0A9W9M978-F1
#
_entry.id   AF-A0A9W9M978-F1
#
_cell.length_a   1.000
_cell.length_b   1.000
_cell.length_c   1.000
_cell.angle_alpha   90.00
_cell.angle_beta   90.00
_cell.angle_gamma   90.00
#
_symmetry.space_group_name_H-M   'P 1'
#
loop_
_entity.id
_entity.type
_entity.pdbx_description
1 polymer ?
#
loop_
_entity_poly.entity_id
_entity_poly.type
_entity_poly.pdbx_seq_one_letter_code
_entity_poly.pdbx_strand_id
1 'polypeptide(L)'
;MNSDKAQPSAFNGDGNTITRCSISNCTIKNSCVKRSTLSDCVISKVEDVSRITAQKSQFHDAALAERSAITNSTIQTQSSVHRSTIGQSVVQDKSAVKRSTVTGTMVSNSQLQRVTLTNCAVTECIIERSDFQGLVLKYGIWKRNELVGRTGNQDPIFIRNYGSKAGVPKVTPDKIFAFLATMLN
;
A
#
# COMPACT_ATOMS: atom_id res chain seq x y z
N MET A 1 -38.18 -14.10 33.06
CA MET A 1 -38.34 -13.11 31.97
C MET A 1 -36.96 -12.77 31.48
N ASN A 2 -36.61 -13.28 30.30
CA ASN A 2 -35.25 -13.29 29.78
C ASN A 2 -34.82 -11.91 29.28
N SER A 3 -33.55 -11.59 29.54
CA SER A 3 -32.87 -10.38 29.13
C SER A 3 -32.61 -10.38 27.63
N ASP A 4 -33.19 -9.43 26.90
CA ASP A 4 -32.88 -9.18 25.50
C ASP A 4 -31.49 -8.52 25.39
N LYS A 5 -30.47 -9.38 25.34
CA LYS A 5 -29.15 -9.02 24.80
C LYS A 5 -29.33 -8.85 23.30
N ALA A 6 -29.43 -7.61 22.83
CA ALA A 6 -29.31 -7.30 21.41
C ALA A 6 -27.94 -7.78 20.91
N GLN A 7 -27.94 -8.87 20.14
CA GLN A 7 -26.78 -9.27 19.35
C GLN A 7 -26.54 -8.22 18.26
N PRO A 8 -25.30 -7.78 18.00
CA PRO A 8 -25.00 -6.95 16.84
C PRO A 8 -25.25 -7.80 15.59
N SER A 9 -26.28 -7.42 14.83
CA SER A 9 -26.61 -8.07 13.56
C SER A 9 -25.50 -7.84 12.55
N ALA A 10 -25.11 -8.92 11.89
CA ALA A 10 -24.16 -8.92 10.79
C ALA A 10 -24.59 -7.92 9.71
N PHE A 11 -23.61 -7.19 9.15
CA PHE A 11 -23.78 -6.25 8.05
C PHE A 11 -24.42 -6.95 6.82
N ASN A 12 -25.75 -6.92 6.75
CA ASN A 12 -26.51 -7.22 5.55
C ASN A 12 -26.73 -5.89 4.81
N GLY A 13 -26.28 -5.84 3.56
CA GLY A 13 -25.98 -4.59 2.87
C GLY A 13 -27.21 -3.79 2.41
N ASP A 14 -27.22 -2.52 2.83
CA ASP A 14 -27.91 -1.40 2.16
C ASP A 14 -26.94 -0.23 1.87
N GLY A 15 -25.63 -0.43 2.06
CA GLY A 15 -24.60 0.61 1.93
C GLY A 15 -24.31 0.99 0.48
N ASN A 16 -24.16 2.29 0.22
CA ASN A 16 -23.79 2.89 -1.07
C ASN A 16 -22.73 2.05 -1.80
N THR A 17 -23.16 1.24 -2.77
CA THR A 17 -22.27 0.32 -3.47
C THR A 17 -22.11 0.78 -4.90
N ILE A 18 -20.87 1.12 -5.28
CA ILE A 18 -20.52 1.52 -6.63
C ILE A 18 -19.88 0.34 -7.33
N THR A 19 -20.51 -0.18 -8.38
CA THR A 19 -19.99 -1.34 -9.09
C THR A 19 -19.93 -1.14 -10.59
N ARG A 20 -18.84 -1.64 -11.22
CA ARG A 20 -18.65 -1.57 -12.68
C ARG A 20 -18.69 -0.15 -13.24
N CYS A 21 -18.16 0.81 -12.47
CA CYS A 21 -18.14 2.21 -12.86
C CYS A 21 -16.74 2.68 -13.22
N SER A 22 -16.67 3.76 -13.99
CA SER A 22 -15.48 4.61 -14.12
C SER A 22 -15.74 5.90 -13.36
N ILE A 23 -14.92 6.19 -12.37
CA ILE A 23 -15.08 7.32 -11.46
C ILE A 23 -13.81 8.16 -11.53
N SER A 24 -13.98 9.46 -11.71
CA SER A 24 -12.86 10.41 -11.81
C SER A 24 -13.12 11.64 -10.95
N ASN A 25 -12.09 12.19 -10.32
CA ASN A 25 -12.14 13.47 -9.58
C ASN A 25 -13.22 13.48 -8.47
N CYS A 26 -13.37 12.34 -7.78
CA CYS A 26 -14.45 12.15 -6.81
C CYS A 26 -13.92 11.82 -5.42
N THR A 27 -14.69 12.21 -4.41
CA THR A 27 -14.52 11.73 -3.04
C THR A 27 -15.56 10.65 -2.75
N ILE A 28 -15.11 9.45 -2.42
CA ILE A 28 -15.94 8.29 -2.10
C ILE A 28 -15.80 8.01 -0.60
N LYS A 29 -16.89 8.17 0.13
CA LYS A 29 -16.95 7.98 1.59
C LYS A 29 -18.06 7.02 1.97
N ASN A 30 -17.85 6.21 3.01
CA ASN A 30 -18.87 5.31 3.58
C ASN A 30 -19.58 4.46 2.51
N SER A 31 -18.84 4.01 1.49
CA SER A 31 -19.38 3.36 0.30
C SER A 31 -18.51 2.20 -0.14
N CYS A 32 -19.10 1.09 -0.54
CA CYS A 32 -18.36 -0.04 -1.10
C CYS A 32 -18.07 0.20 -2.58
N VAL A 33 -16.88 -0.17 -3.06
CA VAL A 33 -16.52 -0.01 -4.48
C VAL A 33 -16.02 -1.34 -5.04
N LYS A 34 -16.69 -1.86 -6.07
CA LYS A 34 -16.38 -3.20 -6.62
C LYS A 34 -16.24 -3.19 -8.13
N ARG A 35 -15.17 -3.79 -8.67
CA ARG A 35 -15.01 -3.98 -10.13
C ARG A 35 -15.06 -2.67 -10.93
N SER A 36 -14.43 -1.62 -10.40
CA SER A 36 -14.52 -0.25 -10.94
C SER A 36 -13.14 0.34 -11.23
N THR A 37 -13.10 1.41 -12.00
CA THR A 37 -11.89 2.19 -12.29
C THR A 37 -11.98 3.53 -11.58
N LEU A 38 -10.92 3.94 -10.89
CA LEU A 38 -10.82 5.17 -10.12
C LEU A 38 -9.63 6.01 -10.64
N SER A 39 -9.86 7.27 -10.97
CA SER A 39 -8.80 8.23 -11.32
C SER A 39 -8.94 9.48 -10.46
N ASP A 40 -7.84 9.93 -9.83
CA ASP A 40 -7.85 11.20 -9.09
C ASP A 40 -8.95 11.23 -8.01
N CYS A 41 -9.15 10.09 -7.34
CA CYS A 41 -10.19 9.90 -6.33
C CYS A 41 -9.64 9.92 -4.91
N VAL A 42 -10.46 10.33 -3.96
CA VAL A 42 -10.20 10.19 -2.52
C VAL A 42 -11.16 9.15 -1.96
N ILE A 43 -10.64 8.12 -1.33
CA ILE A 43 -11.40 7.01 -0.76
C ILE A 43 -11.14 6.96 0.74
N SER A 44 -12.19 7.12 1.54
CA SER A 44 -12.06 7.09 2.99
C SER A 44 -13.25 6.48 3.73
N LYS A 45 -12.98 5.88 4.90
CA LYS A 45 -14.00 5.21 5.72
C LYS A 45 -14.78 4.17 4.90
N VAL A 46 -14.06 3.38 4.09
CA VAL A 46 -14.64 2.35 3.23
C VAL A 46 -14.22 0.96 3.69
N GLU A 47 -15.21 0.13 4.00
CA GLU A 47 -14.98 -1.23 4.48
C GLU A 47 -14.60 -2.24 3.38
N ASP A 48 -15.04 -2.03 2.14
CA ASP A 48 -14.77 -2.95 1.02
C ASP A 48 -14.55 -2.19 -0.31
N VAL A 49 -13.29 -2.09 -0.70
CA VAL A 49 -12.87 -1.71 -2.05
C VAL A 49 -12.25 -2.93 -2.72
N SER A 50 -12.91 -3.54 -3.69
CA SER A 50 -12.41 -4.80 -4.26
C SER A 50 -12.44 -4.86 -5.79
N ARG A 51 -11.40 -5.49 -6.35
CA ARG A 51 -11.25 -5.68 -7.79
C ARG A 51 -11.27 -4.36 -8.57
N ILE A 52 -10.64 -3.32 -8.02
CA ILE A 52 -10.59 -2.01 -8.67
C ILE A 52 -9.27 -1.81 -9.41
N THR A 53 -9.28 -0.84 -10.34
CA THR A 53 -8.07 -0.22 -10.89
C THR A 53 -8.05 1.23 -10.44
N ALA A 54 -7.08 1.63 -9.61
CA ALA A 54 -6.93 3.00 -9.13
C ALA A 54 -5.66 3.64 -9.66
N GLN A 55 -5.79 4.89 -10.10
CA GLN A 55 -4.70 5.75 -10.54
C GLN A 55 -4.81 7.11 -9.86
N LYS A 56 -3.68 7.71 -9.44
CA LYS A 56 -3.66 9.06 -8.84
C LYS A 56 -4.62 9.23 -7.67
N SER A 57 -4.90 8.15 -6.95
CA SER A 57 -5.95 8.12 -5.93
C SER A 57 -5.37 8.06 -4.52
N GLN A 58 -6.18 8.44 -3.53
CA GLN A 58 -5.80 8.45 -2.12
C GLN A 58 -6.70 7.51 -1.33
N PHE A 59 -6.12 6.64 -0.51
CA PHE A 59 -6.80 5.72 0.40
C PHE A 59 -6.42 6.10 1.83
N HIS A 60 -7.39 6.50 2.64
CA HIS A 60 -7.15 6.88 4.04
C HIS A 60 -8.32 6.47 4.95
N ASP A 61 -8.18 6.70 6.25
CA ASP A 61 -9.14 6.34 7.31
C ASP A 61 -9.59 4.86 7.24
N ALA A 62 -8.63 3.93 7.35
CA ALA A 62 -8.87 2.49 7.41
C ALA A 62 -9.59 1.88 6.19
N ALA A 63 -9.30 2.38 4.98
CA ALA A 63 -9.80 1.76 3.75
C ALA A 63 -9.21 0.36 3.53
N LEU A 64 -10.04 -0.62 3.13
CA LEU A 64 -9.60 -1.97 2.76
C LEU A 64 -9.69 -2.21 1.25
N ALA A 65 -8.54 -2.33 0.59
CA ALA A 65 -8.45 -2.67 -0.83
C ALA A 65 -8.09 -4.16 -1.06
N GLU A 66 -8.90 -4.92 -1.79
CA GLU A 66 -8.65 -6.35 -2.07
C GLU A 66 -8.67 -6.69 -3.57
N ARG A 67 -7.71 -7.49 -4.05
CA ARG A 67 -7.64 -7.97 -5.45
C ARG A 67 -7.61 -6.84 -6.48
N SER A 68 -6.91 -5.77 -6.17
CA SER A 68 -6.93 -4.51 -6.92
C SER A 68 -5.58 -4.18 -7.57
N ALA A 69 -5.60 -3.27 -8.54
CA ALA A 69 -4.40 -2.64 -9.09
C ALA A 69 -4.39 -1.16 -8.72
N ILE A 70 -3.31 -0.70 -8.07
CA ILE A 70 -3.21 0.65 -7.51
C ILE A 70 -1.91 1.28 -8.01
N THR A 71 -1.98 2.40 -8.72
CA THR A 71 -0.81 3.05 -9.33
C THR A 71 -0.78 4.55 -9.05
N ASN A 72 0.42 5.12 -8.92
CA ASN A 72 0.60 6.56 -8.70
C ASN A 72 -0.30 7.10 -7.56
N SER A 73 -0.46 6.35 -6.48
CA SER A 73 -1.49 6.58 -5.46
C SER A 73 -0.91 6.62 -4.06
N THR A 74 -1.67 7.15 -3.10
CA THR A 74 -1.27 7.21 -1.68
C THR A 74 -2.17 6.33 -0.83
N ILE A 75 -1.58 5.49 0.02
CA ILE A 75 -2.28 4.61 0.97
C ILE A 75 -1.78 4.96 2.38
N GLN A 76 -2.66 5.42 3.25
CA GLN A 76 -2.28 5.96 4.56
C GLN A 76 -3.35 5.74 5.62
N THR A 77 -3.06 6.20 6.84
CA THR A 77 -4.00 6.23 7.98
C THR A 77 -4.64 4.87 8.26
N GLN A 78 -3.80 3.88 8.60
CA GLN A 78 -4.22 2.53 8.98
C GLN A 78 -4.99 1.75 7.89
N SER A 79 -4.80 2.11 6.62
CA SER A 79 -5.43 1.44 5.49
C SER A 79 -4.76 0.09 5.18
N SER A 80 -5.51 -0.82 4.56
CA SER A 80 -5.06 -2.19 4.29
C SER A 80 -5.21 -2.57 2.83
N VAL A 81 -4.21 -3.25 2.28
CA VAL A 81 -4.21 -3.75 0.91
C VAL A 81 -3.91 -5.25 0.88
N HIS A 82 -4.77 -6.04 0.23
CA HIS A 82 -4.64 -7.49 0.16
C HIS A 82 -4.72 -8.04 -1.27
N ARG A 83 -3.88 -9.03 -1.61
CA ARG A 83 -3.93 -9.75 -2.91
C ARG A 83 -3.87 -8.82 -4.13
N SER A 84 -3.11 -7.75 -4.05
CA SER A 84 -3.17 -6.63 -5.00
C SER A 84 -1.82 -6.33 -5.63
N THR A 85 -1.84 -5.47 -6.64
CA THR A 85 -0.63 -4.88 -7.24
C THR A 85 -0.57 -3.39 -6.90
N ILE A 86 0.59 -2.91 -6.47
CA ILE A 86 0.83 -1.50 -6.12
C ILE A 86 2.06 -1.02 -6.89
N GLY A 87 1.96 0.10 -7.62
CA GLY A 87 3.06 0.61 -8.45
C GLY A 87 3.25 2.12 -8.35
N GLN A 88 4.48 2.59 -8.22
CA GLN A 88 4.82 4.04 -8.23
C GLN A 88 4.02 4.84 -7.19
N SER A 89 3.81 4.26 -6.01
CA SER A 89 2.87 4.79 -5.00
C SER A 89 3.59 5.17 -3.69
N VAL A 90 2.81 5.68 -2.74
CA VAL A 90 3.22 5.90 -1.34
C VAL A 90 2.33 5.05 -0.42
N VAL A 91 2.93 4.35 0.54
CA VAL A 91 2.24 3.58 1.59
C VAL A 91 2.80 4.00 2.95
N GLN A 92 1.98 4.54 3.84
CA GLN A 92 2.45 5.11 5.10
C GLN A 92 1.47 4.99 6.26
N ASP A 93 1.83 5.53 7.43
CA ASP A 93 0.95 5.75 8.58
C ASP A 93 0.22 4.50 9.10
N LYS A 94 1.00 3.52 9.54
CA LYS A 94 0.52 2.26 10.16
C LYS A 94 -0.36 1.42 9.24
N SER A 95 -0.13 1.53 7.92
CA SER A 95 -0.85 0.75 6.91
C SER A 95 -0.34 -0.68 6.82
N ALA A 96 -1.14 -1.56 6.21
CA ALA A 96 -0.80 -2.98 6.05
C ALA A 96 -0.93 -3.45 4.60
N VAL A 97 0.08 -4.17 4.10
CA VAL A 97 0.06 -4.80 2.77
C VAL A 97 0.32 -6.29 2.89
N LYS A 98 -0.59 -7.11 2.35
CA LYS A 98 -0.55 -8.57 2.52
C LYS A 98 -0.76 -9.32 1.20
N ARG A 99 0.07 -10.32 0.89
CA ARG A 99 -0.08 -11.19 -0.31
C ARG A 99 -0.09 -10.40 -1.62
N SER A 100 0.76 -9.38 -1.76
CA SER A 100 0.68 -8.39 -2.84
C SER A 100 2.04 -8.17 -3.52
N THR A 101 2.02 -7.64 -4.73
CA THR A 101 3.23 -7.18 -5.45
C THR A 101 3.33 -5.66 -5.38
N VAL A 102 4.51 -5.14 -5.06
CA VAL A 102 4.77 -3.70 -4.89
C VAL A 102 6.01 -3.29 -5.69
N THR A 103 5.89 -2.31 -6.58
CA THR A 103 6.99 -1.90 -7.48
C THR A 103 7.18 -0.39 -7.51
N GLY A 104 8.41 0.10 -7.29
CA GLY A 104 8.72 1.54 -7.43
C GLY A 104 8.05 2.42 -6.38
N THR A 105 7.71 1.87 -5.21
CA THR A 105 6.84 2.50 -4.21
C THR A 105 7.64 2.91 -2.99
N MET A 106 7.29 4.04 -2.36
CA MET A 106 7.75 4.39 -1.02
C MET A 106 6.86 3.73 0.03
N VAL A 107 7.46 3.06 1.00
CA VAL A 107 6.72 2.47 2.13
C VAL A 107 7.34 2.96 3.44
N SER A 108 6.55 3.56 4.32
CA SER A 108 7.01 4.03 5.64
C SER A 108 6.08 3.58 6.77
N ASN A 109 6.64 3.37 7.97
CA ASN A 109 5.86 3.14 9.21
C ASN A 109 4.70 2.13 9.05
N SER A 110 4.94 0.97 8.41
CA SER A 110 3.89 0.06 7.92
C SER A 110 4.25 -1.42 8.09
N GLN A 111 3.25 -2.30 7.92
CA GLN A 111 3.41 -3.76 7.98
C GLN A 111 3.28 -4.41 6.61
N LEU A 112 4.28 -5.20 6.22
CA LEU A 112 4.35 -5.90 4.94
C LEU A 112 4.44 -7.41 5.19
N GLN A 113 3.52 -8.21 4.64
CA GLN A 113 3.52 -9.66 4.86
C GLN A 113 3.22 -10.44 3.58
N ARG A 114 4.07 -11.43 3.24
CA ARG A 114 3.94 -12.21 2.00
C ARG A 114 3.87 -11.32 0.76
N VAL A 115 4.73 -10.31 0.68
CA VAL A 115 4.78 -9.39 -0.45
C VAL A 115 6.00 -9.64 -1.33
N THR A 116 5.90 -9.24 -2.60
CA THR A 116 7.04 -9.12 -3.51
C THR A 116 7.36 -7.65 -3.73
N LEU A 117 8.54 -7.17 -3.31
CA LEU A 117 8.96 -5.78 -3.45
C LEU A 117 10.00 -5.63 -4.57
N THR A 118 9.83 -4.70 -5.50
CA THR A 118 10.82 -4.41 -6.56
C THR A 118 11.08 -2.91 -6.66
N ASN A 119 12.33 -2.48 -6.58
CA ASN A 119 12.70 -1.06 -6.75
C ASN A 119 12.01 -0.10 -5.76
N CYS A 120 11.75 -0.54 -4.54
CA CYS A 120 11.07 0.23 -3.50
C CYS A 120 12.05 0.89 -2.51
N ALA A 121 11.61 2.01 -1.94
CA ALA A 121 12.23 2.64 -0.78
C ALA A 121 11.38 2.34 0.46
N VAL A 122 11.91 1.59 1.42
CA VAL A 122 11.16 1.12 2.59
C VAL A 122 11.81 1.61 3.87
N THR A 123 11.06 2.29 4.74
CA THR A 123 11.55 2.91 5.97
C THR A 123 10.66 2.51 7.16
N GLU A 124 11.21 2.20 8.34
CA GLU A 124 10.38 1.99 9.55
C GLU A 124 9.28 0.92 9.41
N CYS A 125 9.57 -0.16 8.69
CA CYS A 125 8.58 -1.20 8.39
C CYS A 125 8.90 -2.56 9.00
N ILE A 126 7.84 -3.28 9.33
CA ILE A 126 7.87 -4.71 9.70
C ILE A 126 7.63 -5.54 8.43
N ILE A 127 8.56 -6.41 8.05
CA ILE A 127 8.49 -7.18 6.79
C ILE A 127 8.59 -8.69 7.00
N GLU A 128 7.48 -9.41 6.83
CA GLU A 128 7.42 -10.84 7.12
C GLU A 128 7.24 -11.69 5.86
N ARG A 129 7.97 -12.81 5.77
CA ARG A 129 7.80 -13.85 4.72
C ARG A 129 7.69 -13.27 3.30
N SER A 130 8.55 -12.33 2.95
CA SER A 130 8.45 -11.54 1.73
C SER A 130 9.74 -11.61 0.91
N ASP A 131 9.59 -11.47 -0.41
CA ASP A 131 10.68 -11.48 -1.39
C ASP A 131 10.92 -10.07 -1.90
N PHE A 132 12.17 -9.68 -2.14
CA PHE A 132 12.46 -8.29 -2.45
C PHE A 132 13.77 -8.08 -3.23
N GLN A 133 13.77 -7.16 -4.22
CA GLN A 133 14.91 -6.86 -5.12
C GLN A 133 15.04 -5.36 -5.48
N GLY A 134 16.26 -4.87 -5.73
CA GLY A 134 16.51 -3.49 -6.20
C GLY A 134 16.20 -2.40 -5.17
N LEU A 135 16.35 -2.66 -3.88
CA LEU A 135 15.72 -1.85 -2.82
C LEU A 135 16.68 -0.90 -2.12
N VAL A 136 16.08 0.09 -1.48
CA VAL A 136 16.64 0.87 -0.38
C VAL A 136 15.81 0.60 0.87
N LEU A 137 16.45 0.06 1.89
CA LEU A 137 15.81 -0.35 3.14
C LEU A 137 16.37 0.51 4.23
N LYS A 138 15.53 1.17 5.00
CA LYS A 138 15.92 2.09 6.05
C LYS A 138 15.30 1.65 7.35
N TYR A 139 16.24 1.32 8.20
CA TYR A 139 16.17 1.10 9.61
C TYR A 139 15.27 -0.05 10.15
N GLY A 140 14.63 -0.91 9.34
CA GLY A 140 13.79 -2.17 9.45
C GLY A 140 13.33 -2.97 10.73
N ILE A 141 12.61 -4.11 10.61
CA ILE A 141 12.68 -5.50 11.25
C ILE A 141 11.86 -6.44 10.36
N TRP A 142 12.47 -7.50 9.84
CA TRP A 142 11.96 -8.32 8.74
C TRP A 142 11.90 -9.80 9.22
N LYS A 143 11.84 -10.83 8.36
CA LYS A 143 12.19 -12.30 8.56
C LYS A 143 11.10 -13.19 7.92
N ARG A 144 11.32 -14.10 6.96
CA ARG A 144 12.50 -14.82 6.46
C ARG A 144 12.96 -14.40 5.05
N ASN A 145 13.53 -13.19 4.94
CA ASN A 145 14.90 -12.96 4.41
C ASN A 145 15.62 -11.88 5.26
N GLU A 146 15.41 -12.13 6.56
CA GLU A 146 15.84 -11.60 7.86
C GLU A 146 16.61 -10.29 8.03
N LEU A 147 16.13 -9.44 8.95
CA LEU A 147 17.00 -8.76 9.93
C LEU A 147 16.11 -8.17 11.03
N VAL A 148 16.53 -8.29 12.29
CA VAL A 148 15.61 -8.50 13.43
C VAL A 148 15.68 -7.56 14.60
N GLY A 149 16.57 -6.60 14.57
CA GLY A 149 16.61 -5.60 15.62
C GLY A 149 16.89 -4.30 14.95
N ARG A 150 15.86 -3.47 14.85
CA ARG A 150 15.78 -2.40 13.90
C ARG A 150 14.46 -1.59 14.09
N THR A 151 14.50 -0.29 13.77
CA THR A 151 13.51 0.82 13.85
C THR A 151 12.63 0.91 15.08
N GLY A 152 12.65 2.02 15.85
CA GLY A 152 13.56 3.20 15.90
C GLY A 152 14.73 3.03 16.88
N ASN A 153 15.56 4.00 17.25
CA ASN A 153 15.85 5.36 16.73
C ASN A 153 17.23 5.37 16.05
N GLN A 154 17.52 4.39 15.18
CA GLN A 154 18.86 4.16 14.61
C GLN A 154 18.92 2.96 13.64
N ASP A 155 20.14 2.37 13.45
CA ASP A 155 20.85 1.96 12.21
C ASP A 155 20.64 0.56 11.57
N PRO A 156 19.54 0.36 10.84
CA PRO A 156 19.41 -0.75 9.87
C PRO A 156 19.11 -0.37 8.42
N ILE A 157 20.07 0.22 7.73
CA ILE A 157 19.98 0.53 6.30
C ILE A 157 20.43 -0.69 5.47
N PHE A 158 19.75 -1.09 4.40
CA PHE A 158 20.34 -2.00 3.40
C PHE A 158 19.93 -1.67 1.97
N ILE A 159 20.93 -1.51 1.11
CA ILE A 159 20.80 -1.05 -0.28
C ILE A 159 21.43 -2.09 -1.18
N ARG A 160 20.72 -2.58 -2.21
CA ARG A 160 21.41 -2.94 -3.46
C ARG A 160 20.54 -2.71 -4.69
N ASN A 161 21.10 -1.88 -5.57
CA ASN A 161 20.81 -1.84 -6.98
C ASN A 161 22.12 -2.12 -7.75
N TYR A 162 22.28 -3.33 -8.30
CA TYR A 162 23.26 -3.60 -9.34
C TYR A 162 22.55 -3.55 -10.69
N GLY A 163 22.78 -2.46 -11.43
CA GLY A 163 22.66 -2.44 -12.88
C GLY A 163 24.05 -2.69 -13.48
N SER A 164 24.41 -3.95 -13.71
CA SER A 164 25.53 -4.31 -14.60
C SER A 164 25.03 -5.29 -15.66
N LYS A 165 24.25 -4.76 -16.61
CA LYS A 165 24.53 -5.07 -18.00
C LYS A 165 25.29 -3.86 -18.54
N ALA A 166 26.50 -4.09 -19.05
CA ALA A 166 27.35 -3.06 -19.61
C ALA A 166 26.53 -2.17 -20.56
N GLY A 167 26.43 -0.87 -20.26
CA GLY A 167 25.88 0.13 -21.18
C GLY A 167 24.63 0.91 -20.78
N VAL A 168 24.04 0.73 -19.59
CA VAL A 168 22.86 1.53 -19.15
C VAL A 168 23.23 2.45 -17.97
N PRO A 169 22.84 3.74 -17.97
CA PRO A 169 23.24 4.69 -16.92
C PRO A 169 22.71 4.27 -15.56
N LYS A 170 23.54 4.40 -14.52
CA LYS A 170 23.17 4.18 -13.11
C LYS A 170 21.86 4.90 -12.78
N VAL A 171 20.83 4.14 -12.37
CA VAL A 171 19.72 4.71 -11.60
C VAL A 171 20.26 4.86 -10.18
N THR A 172 20.80 6.04 -9.88
CA THR A 172 21.18 6.42 -8.52
C THR A 172 19.92 6.47 -7.66
N PRO A 173 20.03 6.20 -6.34
CA PRO A 173 18.92 6.37 -5.38
C PRO A 173 18.19 7.71 -5.55
N ASP A 174 18.93 8.75 -5.95
CA ASP A 174 18.43 10.09 -6.25
C ASP A 174 17.29 10.13 -7.27
N LYS A 175 17.22 9.20 -8.24
CA LYS A 175 16.12 9.18 -9.21
C LYS A 175 14.80 8.63 -8.65
N ILE A 176 14.87 7.69 -7.70
CA ILE A 176 13.69 7.22 -6.97
C ILE A 176 13.20 8.35 -6.05
N PHE A 177 14.13 9.01 -5.34
CA PHE A 177 13.78 10.15 -4.49
C PHE A 177 13.26 11.36 -5.30
N ALA A 178 13.82 11.66 -6.48
CA ALA A 178 13.37 12.76 -7.32
C ALA A 178 11.98 12.52 -7.92
N PHE A 179 11.69 11.29 -8.35
CA PHE A 179 10.36 10.93 -8.89
C PHE A 179 9.27 10.97 -7.81
N LEU A 180 9.60 10.59 -6.57
CA LEU A 180 8.65 10.60 -5.46
C LEU A 180 8.51 11.97 -4.78
N ALA A 181 9.55 12.83 -4.80
CA ALA A 181 9.45 14.21 -4.34
C ALA A 181 8.44 15.04 -5.17
N THR A 182 8.16 14.63 -6.41
CA THR A 182 7.12 15.26 -7.23
C THR A 182 5.71 14.82 -6.85
N MET A 183 5.55 13.72 -6.12
CA MET A 183 4.25 13.15 -5.71
C MET A 183 3.80 13.60 -4.31
N LEU A 184 4.67 14.29 -3.58
CA LEU A 184 4.40 14.87 -2.25
C LEU A 184 4.12 16.38 -2.28
N ASN A 185 4.02 16.98 -3.48
CA ASN A 185 3.61 18.38 -3.69
C ASN A 185 2.19 18.47 -4.25
#